data_AF-B8AM84-F1
#
_entry.id   AF-B8AM84-F1
#
_cell.length_a   1.000
_cell.length_b   1.000
_cell.length_c   1.000
_cell.angle_alpha   90.00
_cell.angle_beta   90.00
_cell.angle_gamma   90.00
#
_symmetry.space_group_name_H-M   'P 1'
#
loop_
_entity.id
_entity.type
_entity.pdbx_description
1 polymer ?
#
loop_
_entity_poly.entity_id
_entity_poly.type
_entity_poly.pdbx_seq_one_letter_code
_entity_poly.pdbx_strand_id
1 'polypeptide(L)' 'MKVRASVKRLCAYCKVVKRRGIVFIQCKANAKHKQRQGFSTLAEAAAACHPPHPPLLTNTSPAVAAAVAE' A
#
# COMPACT_ATOMS: atom_id res chain seq x y z
N MET A 1 4.11 8.91 16.29
CA MET A 1 3.85 9.86 15.19
C MET A 1 3.05 9.13 14.12
N LYS A 2 1.90 9.64 13.70
CA LYS A 2 1.03 8.96 12.72
C LYS A 2 1.21 9.55 11.32
N VAL A 3 1.42 8.71 10.31
CA VAL A 3 1.46 9.14 8.91
C VAL A 3 0.03 9.28 8.39
N ARG A 4 -0.30 10.43 7.81
CA ARG A 4 -1.62 10.73 7.22
C ARG A 4 -1.39 11.47 5.90
N ALA A 5 -2.25 11.25 4.90
CA ALA A 5 -2.18 11.97 3.64
C ALA A 5 -2.32 13.50 3.85
N SER A 6 -3.22 13.88 4.76
CA SER A 6 -3.45 15.28 5.16
C SER A 6 -3.15 15.45 6.65
N VAL A 7 -2.34 16.46 6.98
CA VAL A 7 -2.00 16.81 8.36
C VAL A 7 -2.86 17.96 8.85
N LYS A 8 -3.45 17.84 10.05
CA LYS A 8 -4.31 18.87 10.67
C LYS A 8 -3.93 19.11 12.12
N ARG A 9 -3.96 20.38 12.54
CA ARG A 9 -3.74 20.75 13.95
C ARG A 9 -4.92 20.29 14.79
N LEU A 10 -4.64 19.58 15.87
CA LEU A 10 -5.66 19.06 16.81
C LEU A 10 -5.77 19.92 18.09
N CYS A 11 -4.81 20.83 18.31
CA CYS A 11 -4.64 21.54 19.56
C CYS A 11 -3.95 22.89 19.33
N ALA A 12 -4.07 23.81 20.29
CA ALA A 12 -3.40 25.12 20.23
C ALA A 12 -1.86 25.01 20.19
N TYR A 13 -1.30 23.97 20.82
CA TYR A 13 0.15 23.72 20.87
C TYR A 13 0.71 22.97 19.65
N CYS A 14 -0.14 22.63 18.69
CA CYS A 14 0.22 21.81 17.54
C CYS A 14 0.82 22.70 16.44
N LYS A 15 2.13 22.60 16.22
CA LYS A 15 2.86 23.41 15.24
C LYS A 15 3.13 22.60 13.97
N VAL A 16 2.95 23.26 12.82
CA VAL A 16 3.28 22.69 11.51
C VAL A 16 4.73 23.03 11.21
N VAL A 17 5.55 22.02 10.93
CA VAL A 17 6.99 22.17 10.69
C VAL A 17 7.34 21.41 9.42
N LYS A 18 8.03 22.06 8.48
CA LYS A 18 8.61 21.40 7.31
C LYS A 18 10.05 20.99 7.62
N ARG A 19 10.39 19.71 7.45
CA ARG A 19 11.75 19.19 7.61
C ARG A 19 12.06 18.27 6.44
N ARG A 20 13.21 18.47 5.78
CA ARG A 20 13.63 17.65 4.62
C ARG A 20 12.53 17.54 3.55
N GLY A 21 11.84 18.64 3.26
CA GLY A 21 10.73 18.69 2.29
C GLY A 21 9.40 18.08 2.76
N ILE A 22 9.33 17.43 3.93
CA ILE A 22 8.13 16.77 4.43
C ILE A 22 7.46 17.62 5.52
N VAL A 23 6.14 17.74 5.49
CA VAL A 23 5.36 18.44 6.52
C VAL A 23 5.08 17.53 7.70
N PHE A 24 5.33 18.03 8.91
CA PHE A 24 5.06 17.36 10.17
C PHE A 24 4.19 18.23 11.07
N ILE A 25 3.46 17.59 11.97
CA ILE A 25 2.86 18.25 13.13
C ILE A 25 3.61 17.82 14.37
N GLN A 26 4.15 18.81 15.08
CA GLN A 26 4.79 18.63 16.37
C GLN A 26 3.93 19.27 17.45
N CYS A 27 3.63 18.51 18.50
CA CYS A 27 2.97 19.01 19.68
C CYS A 27 3.92 18.84 20.88
N LYS A 28 4.06 19.90 21.69
CA LYS A 28 4.87 19.88 22.91
C LYS A 28 4.14 19.21 24.08
N ALA A 29 2.83 19.43 24.20
CA ALA A 29 2.01 18.92 25.30
C ALA A 29 1.65 17.43 25.15
N ASN A 30 1.29 16.98 23.93
CA ASN A 30 0.73 15.64 23.71
C ASN A 30 1.41 14.90 22.55
N ALA A 31 2.00 13.74 22.83
CA ALA A 31 2.69 12.93 21.81
C ALA A 31 1.72 12.29 20.78
N LYS A 32 0.45 12.09 21.14
CA LYS A 32 -0.60 11.52 20.27
C LYS A 32 -0.90 12.40 19.05
N HIS A 33 -0.67 13.72 19.15
CA HIS A 33 -0.94 14.67 18.07
C HIS A 33 0.20 14.76 17.04
N LYS A 34 1.32 14.04 17.22
CA LYS A 34 2.43 14.09 16.26
C LYS A 34 2.05 13.39 14.95
N GLN A 35 2.08 14.12 13.83
CA GLN A 35 1.72 13.62 12.50
C GLN A 35 2.83 13.84 11.48
N ARG A 36 2.89 13.00 10.43
CA ARG A 36 3.75 13.18 9.24
C ARG A 36 2.87 13.13 8.00
N GLN A 37 3.08 14.06 7.08
CA GLN A 37 2.40 14.03 5.78
C GLN A 37 2.98 12.91 4.91
N GLY A 38 2.10 12.06 4.40
CA GLY A 38 2.47 10.98 3.48
C GLY A 38 1.27 10.09 3.17
N PHE A 39 1.26 9.52 1.97
CA PHE A 39 0.29 8.52 1.58
C PHE A 39 0.57 7.24 2.38
N SER A 40 -0.36 6.81 3.22
CA SER A 40 -0.35 5.47 3.80
C SER A 40 -0.91 4.50 2.76
N THR A 41 -0.24 4.39 1.61
CA THR A 41 -0.57 3.44 0.55
C THR A 41 0.07 2.09 0.90
N LEU A 42 -0.66 1.25 1.62
CA LEU A 42 -0.42 -0.21 1.60
C LEU A 42 -1.35 -0.93 0.60
N ALA A 43 -2.08 -0.20 -0.25
CA ALA A 43 -3.06 -0.78 -1.17
C ALA A 43 -2.63 -0.79 -2.66
N GLU A 44 -1.47 -0.23 -3.01
CA GLU A 44 -1.07 -0.11 -4.43
C GLU A 44 0.31 -0.74 -4.74
N ALA A 45 0.69 -1.80 -4.02
CA ALA A 45 1.91 -2.56 -4.29
C ALA A 45 1.62 -4.01 -4.71
N ALA A 46 0.39 -4.33 -5.13
CA ALA A 46 -0.01 -5.65 -5.62
C ALA A 46 -0.31 -5.69 -7.13
N ALA A 47 -0.27 -4.56 -7.85
CA ALA A 47 -0.71 -4.51 -9.25
C ALA A 47 0.40 -4.23 -10.30
N ALA A 48 1.66 -4.04 -9.91
CA ALA A 48 2.71 -3.66 -10.88
C ALA A 48 3.99 -4.52 -10.89
N CYS A 49 4.09 -5.58 -10.07
CA CYS A 49 5.30 -6.43 -10.05
C CYS A 49 5.04 -7.95 -10.04
N HIS A 50 3.98 -8.42 -10.71
CA HIS A 50 4.05 -9.74 -11.34
C HIS A 50 3.86 -9.54 -12.85
N PRO A 51 4.89 -9.74 -13.68
CA PRO A 51 4.62 -10.01 -15.09
C PRO A 51 3.71 -11.24 -15.16
N PRO A 52 2.64 -11.26 -15.96
CA PRO A 52 1.95 -12.50 -16.25
C PRO A 52 2.98 -13.42 -16.90
N HIS A 53 3.39 -14.47 -16.21
CA HIS A 53 4.10 -15.55 -16.85
C HIS A 53 3.17 -16.05 -17.96
N PRO A 54 3.57 -16.06 -19.24
CA PRO A 54 2.76 -16.73 -20.24
C PRO A 54 2.65 -18.19 -19.80
N PRO A 55 1.44 -18.80 -19.77
CA PRO A 55 1.36 -20.24 -19.67
C PRO A 55 2.09 -20.75 -20.90
N LEU A 56 3.22 -21.44 -20.67
CA LEU A 56 3.83 -22.24 -21.72
C LEU A 56 2.74 -23.18 -22.18
N LEU A 57 2.30 -23.00 -23.42
CA LEU A 57 1.42 -23.92 -24.11
C LEU A 57 2.19 -25.24 -24.24
N THR A 58 2.09 -26.08 -23.22
CA THR A 58 2.42 -27.50 -23.37
C THR A 58 1.30 -28.07 -24.21
N ASN A 59 1.51 -28.03 -25.53
CA ASN A 59 0.82 -28.89 -26.45
C ASN A 59 1.06 -30.33 -25.98
N THR A 60 0.06 -30.91 -25.33
CA THR A 60 -0.05 -32.36 -25.16
C THR A 60 -1.48 -32.73 -25.52
N SER A 61 -1.69 -32.88 -26.82
CA SER A 61 -2.64 -33.84 -27.37
C SER A 61 -1.83 -34.82 -28.21
N PRO A 62 -2.26 -36.07 -28.43
CA PRO A 62 -3.52 -36.72 -28.02
C PRO A 62 -3.30 -38.11 -27.36
N ALA A 63 -4.41 -38.79 -27.07
CA ALA A 63 -4.52 -40.25 -26.90
C ALA A 63 -4.12 -40.88 -25.55
N VAL A 64 -5.11 -41.04 -24.67
CA VAL A 64 -5.52 -42.33 -24.04
C VAL A 64 -6.93 -42.10 -23.48
N ALA A 65 -7.96 -42.73 -24.05
CA ALA A 65 -8.68 -43.88 -23.47
C ALA A 65 -9.30 -43.58 -22.08
N ALA A 66 -10.54 -43.89 -21.73
CA ALA A 66 -11.71 -44.50 -22.33
C ALA A 66 -12.81 -44.42 -21.24
N ALA A 67 -14.08 -44.58 -21.65
CA ALA A 67 -15.20 -45.08 -20.84
C ALA A 67 -15.71 -44.25 -19.63
N VAL A 68 -16.86 -43.60 -19.82
CA VAL A 68 -18.06 -43.88 -19.00
C VAL A 68 -19.32 -43.43 -19.75
N ALA A 69 -20.04 -44.43 -20.28
CA ALA A 69 -21.44 -44.36 -20.64
C ALA A 69 -22.09 -45.57 -19.96
N GLU A 70 -22.87 -45.32 -18.91
CA GLU A 70 -24.26 -45.77 -18.67
C GLU A 70 -24.73 -45.20 -17.33
#